data_AF-A0A519HLA4-F1
#
_entry.id   AF-A0A519HLA4-F1
#
_cell.length_a   1.000
_cell.length_b   1.000
_cell.length_c   1.000
_cell.angle_alpha   90.00
_cell.angle_beta   90.00
_cell.angle_gamma   90.00
#
_symmetry.space_group_name_H-M   'P 1'
#
loop_
_entity.id
_entity.type
_entity.pdbx_description
1 polymer ?
#
loop_
_entity_poly.entity_id
_entity_poly.type
_entity_poly.pdbx_seq_one_letter_code
_entity_poly.pdbx_strand_id
1 'polypeptide(L)'
;MTDQLTFTLDEAIKAQRSLRQALGLGEERFEVSEFVEMISDEIEQMRDAGKTDADIAAVVAEATGHQMDPADLDRHYIAPEDRHGGQEG
;
A
#
# COMPACT_ATOMS: atom_id res chain seq x y z
N MET A 1 -29.94 14.11 -6.41
CA MET A 1 -28.66 13.49 -6.78
C MET A 1 -27.68 13.91 -5.72
N THR A 2 -27.38 13.03 -4.77
CA THR A 2 -26.30 13.25 -3.81
C THR A 2 -25.02 13.09 -4.60
N ASP A 3 -24.31 14.19 -4.84
CA ASP A 3 -22.93 14.15 -5.28
C ASP A 3 -22.17 13.32 -4.24
N GLN A 4 -21.73 12.13 -4.65
CA GLN A 4 -21.10 11.19 -3.74
C GLN A 4 -19.72 11.76 -3.45
N LEU A 5 -19.55 12.31 -2.26
CA LEU A 5 -18.29 12.92 -1.83
C LEU A 5 -17.19 11.85 -1.95
N THR A 6 -16.27 12.08 -2.88
CA THR A 6 -15.11 11.21 -3.12
C THR A 6 -13.87 11.93 -2.62
N PHE A 7 -12.95 11.16 -2.05
CA PHE A 7 -11.65 11.64 -1.60
C PHE A 7 -10.58 10.92 -2.38
N THR A 8 -9.53 11.64 -2.76
CA THR A 8 -8.34 11.08 -3.38
C THR A 8 -7.46 10.38 -2.33
N LEU A 9 -6.53 9.53 -2.78
CA LEU A 9 -5.55 8.88 -1.90
C LEU A 9 -4.71 9.91 -1.13
N ASP A 10 -4.30 11.00 -1.78
CA ASP A 10 -3.54 12.08 -1.12
C ASP A 10 -4.35 12.73 0.01
N GLU A 11 -5.65 12.98 -0.22
CA GLU A 11 -6.55 13.52 0.80
C GLU A 11 -6.73 12.53 1.97
N ALA A 12 -6.83 11.24 1.69
CA ALA A 12 -6.90 10.20 2.71
C ALA A 12 -5.62 10.16 3.57
N ILE A 13 -4.44 10.15 2.95
CA ILE A 13 -3.15 10.17 3.66
C ILE A 13 -3.00 11.45 4.48
N LYS A 14 -3.38 12.60 3.93
CA LYS A 14 -3.36 13.89 4.63
C LYS A 14 -4.28 13.90 5.85
N ALA A 15 -5.48 13.33 5.72
CA ALA A 15 -6.40 13.19 6.83
C ALA A 15 -5.84 12.25 7.92
N GLN A 16 -5.35 11.06 7.54
CA GLN A 16 -4.73 10.10 8.46
C GLN A 16 -3.56 10.72 9.22
N ARG A 17 -2.63 11.38 8.52
CA ARG A 17 -1.50 12.09 9.13
C ARG A 17 -1.96 13.17 10.12
N SER A 18 -2.98 13.95 9.75
CA SER A 18 -3.52 15.02 10.61
C SER A 18 -4.18 14.45 11.87
N LEU A 19 -4.92 13.35 11.75
CA LEU A 19 -5.54 12.66 12.89
C LEU A 19 -4.48 12.11 13.85
N ARG A 20 -3.41 11.49 13.34
CA ARG A 20 -2.30 11.01 14.17
C ARG A 20 -1.61 12.14 14.91
N GLN A 21 -1.31 13.23 14.22
CA GLN A 21 -0.74 14.43 14.85
C GLN A 21 -1.66 15.00 15.93
N ALA A 22 -2.96 15.08 15.68
CA ALA A 22 -3.95 15.55 16.66
C ALA A 22 -4.02 14.65 17.90
N LEU A 23 -3.80 13.34 17.74
CA LEU A 23 -3.75 12.37 18.82
C LEU A 23 -2.38 12.29 19.52
N GLY A 24 -1.37 13.02 19.02
CA GLY A 24 0.01 12.91 19.50
C GLY A 24 0.65 11.55 19.19
N LEU A 25 0.06 10.78 18.27
CA LEU A 25 0.63 9.54 17.76
C LEU A 25 1.70 9.95 16.74
N GLY A 26 2.93 9.47 16.94
CA GLY A 26 4.04 9.74 16.03
C GLY A 26 3.79 9.23 14.60
N GLU A 27 4.79 9.43 13.75
CA GLU A 27 4.77 8.91 12.39
C GLU A 27 4.49 7.40 12.41
N GLU A 28 3.48 6.98 11.65
CA GLU A 28 3.20 5.56 11.47
C GLU A 28 4.33 4.94 10.66
N ARG A 29 4.90 3.87 11.19
CA ARG A 29 5.86 3.05 10.47
C ARG A 29 5.21 1.70 10.29
N PHE A 30 5.19 1.25 9.04
CA PHE A 30 4.73 -0.06 8.66
C PHE A 30 5.94 -0.93 8.43
N GLU A 31 5.84 -2.21 8.80
CA GLU A 31 6.80 -3.20 8.32
C GLU A 31 6.63 -3.38 6.80
N VAL A 32 7.68 -3.89 6.13
CA VAL A 32 7.64 -4.10 4.67
C VAL A 32 6.45 -4.96 4.26
N SER A 33 6.08 -5.96 5.06
CA SER A 33 4.91 -6.80 4.82
C SER A 33 3.61 -6.01 4.76
N GLU A 34 3.35 -5.16 5.76
CA GLU A 34 2.13 -4.35 5.83
C GLU A 34 2.07 -3.30 4.71
N PHE A 35 3.24 -2.76 4.35
CA PHE A 35 3.34 -1.84 3.22
C PHE A 35 3.02 -2.54 1.89
N VAL A 36 3.63 -3.70 1.64
CA VAL A 36 3.39 -4.50 0.43
C VAL A 36 1.93 -4.94 0.35
N GLU A 37 1.32 -5.33 1.46
CA GLU A 37 -0.11 -5.64 1.53
C GLU A 37 -0.98 -4.44 1.12
N MET A 38 -0.65 -3.24 1.59
CA MET A 38 -1.40 -2.01 1.27
C MET A 38 -1.35 -1.66 -0.23
N ILE A 39 -0.21 -1.88 -0.88
CA ILE A 39 -0.02 -1.58 -2.31
C ILE A 39 -0.17 -2.81 -3.21
N SER A 40 -0.71 -3.91 -2.69
CA SER A 40 -0.73 -5.18 -3.43
C SER A 40 -1.68 -5.16 -4.64
N ASP A 41 -2.73 -4.32 -4.61
CA ASP A 41 -3.57 -4.05 -5.79
C ASP A 41 -2.79 -3.33 -6.91
N GLU A 42 -1.96 -2.34 -6.56
CA GLU A 42 -1.08 -1.67 -7.53
C GLU A 42 0.01 -2.61 -8.04
N ILE A 43 0.58 -3.47 -7.18
CA ILE A 43 1.57 -4.49 -7.56
C ILE A 43 0.97 -5.44 -8.60
N GLU A 44 -0.25 -5.94 -8.36
CA GLU A 44 -0.94 -6.83 -9.29
C GLU A 44 -1.17 -6.15 -10.65
N GLN A 45 -1.67 -4.91 -10.65
CA GLN A 45 -1.89 -4.16 -11.89
C GLN A 45 -0.60 -3.88 -12.65
N MET A 46 0.51 -3.63 -11.95
CA MET A 46 1.80 -3.46 -12.61
C MET A 46 2.33 -4.78 -13.19
N ARG A 47 2.13 -5.91 -12.50
CA ARG A 47 2.45 -7.25 -13.02
C ARG A 47 1.62 -7.58 -14.26
N ASP A 48 0.32 -7.27 -14.25
CA ASP A 48 -0.57 -7.45 -15.41
C ASP A 48 -0.15 -6.58 -16.61
N ALA A 49 0.36 -5.37 -16.33
CA ALA A 49 0.98 -4.51 -17.33
C ALA A 49 2.37 -4.98 -17.82
N GLY A 50 2.85 -6.14 -17.36
CA GLY A 50 4.12 -6.76 -17.74
C GLY A 50 5.35 -6.22 -17.02
N LYS A 51 5.19 -5.53 -15.89
CA LYS A 51 6.30 -5.07 -15.04
C LYS A 51 6.82 -6.21 -14.17
N THR A 52 8.13 -6.25 -13.98
CA THR A 52 8.77 -7.20 -13.06
C THR A 52 8.80 -6.63 -11.65
N ASP A 53 8.90 -7.48 -10.63
CA ASP A 53 9.02 -7.03 -9.24
C ASP A 53 10.21 -6.08 -9.03
N ALA A 54 11.27 -6.19 -9.83
CA ALA A 54 12.38 -5.24 -9.81
C ALA A 54 11.97 -3.84 -10.29
N ASP A 55 11.12 -3.74 -11.33
CA ASP A 55 10.55 -2.45 -11.77
C ASP A 55 9.64 -1.87 -10.69
N ILE A 56 8.83 -2.70 -10.05
CA ILE A 56 7.93 -2.30 -8.96
C ILE A 56 8.73 -1.79 -7.75
N ALA A 57 9.78 -2.53 -7.36
CA ALA A 57 10.70 -2.13 -6.31
C ALA A 57 11.41 -0.81 -6.61
N ALA A 58 11.79 -0.58 -7.87
CA ALA A 58 12.37 0.69 -8.30
C ALA A 58 11.38 1.84 -8.15
N VAL A 59 10.12 1.68 -8.59
CA VAL A 59 9.08 2.71 -8.45
C VAL A 59 8.82 3.07 -6.99
N VAL A 60 8.72 2.07 -6.11
CA VAL A 60 8.55 2.31 -4.67
C VAL A 60 9.77 2.98 -4.08
N ALA A 61 10.97 2.58 -4.48
CA ALA A 61 12.21 3.21 -3.99
C ALA A 61 12.32 4.67 -4.44
N GLU A 62 11.91 5.00 -5.66
CA GLU A 62 11.84 6.39 -6.14
C GLU A 62 10.80 7.21 -5.38
N ALA A 63 9.65 6.63 -5.05
CA ALA A 63 8.57 7.32 -4.35
C ALA A 63 8.84 7.52 -2.85
N THR A 64 9.43 6.52 -2.18
CA THR A 64 9.61 6.50 -0.73
C THR A 64 11.04 6.87 -0.29
N GLY A 65 12.00 6.83 -1.21
CA GLY A 65 13.43 6.94 -0.91
C GLY A 65 14.03 5.71 -0.22
N HIS A 66 13.24 4.64 -0.02
CA HIS A 66 13.66 3.42 0.65
C HIS A 66 13.77 2.28 -0.36
N GLN A 67 14.95 1.66 -0.44
CA GLN A 67 15.12 0.46 -1.24
C GLN A 67 14.49 -0.73 -0.52
N MET A 68 13.68 -1.49 -1.24
CA MET A 68 13.17 -2.79 -0.82
C MET A 68 13.72 -3.90 -1.70
N ASP A 69 13.83 -5.11 -1.17
CA ASP A 69 14.23 -6.26 -1.98
C ASP A 69 13.05 -6.65 -2.87
N PRO A 70 13.25 -6.82 -4.19
CA PRO A 70 12.18 -7.32 -5.07
C PRO A 70 11.63 -8.68 -4.63
N ALA A 71 12.39 -9.50 -3.92
CA ALA A 71 11.89 -10.74 -3.36
C ALA A 71 10.93 -10.51 -2.18
N ASP A 72 11.00 -9.38 -1.49
CA ASP A 72 10.04 -9.03 -0.43
C ASP A 72 8.67 -8.71 -1.01
N LEU A 73 8.60 -8.17 -2.24
CA LEU A 73 7.33 -8.02 -2.95
C LEU A 73 6.66 -9.38 -3.16
N ASP A 74 7.37 -10.36 -3.71
CA ASP A 74 6.82 -11.70 -3.95
C ASP A 74 6.46 -12.43 -2.65
N ARG A 75 7.29 -12.30 -1.61
CA ARG A 75 7.09 -12.94 -0.31
C ARG A 75 5.90 -12.40 0.48
N HIS A 76 5.64 -11.11 0.37
CA HIS A 76 4.58 -10.43 1.11
C HIS A 76 3.38 -10.09 0.25
N TYR A 77 3.43 -10.39 -1.04
CA TYR A 77 2.29 -10.27 -1.93
C TYR A 77 1.17 -11.19 -1.45
N ILE A 78 0.06 -10.58 -1.01
CA ILE A 78 -1.18 -11.29 -0.75
C ILE A 78 -2.06 -11.14 -1.99
N ALA A 79 -2.37 -12.28 -2.60
CA ALA A 79 -3.32 -12.34 -3.69
C ALA A 79 -4.68 -11.79 -3.24
N PRO A 80 -5.44 -11.11 -4.11
CA PRO A 80 -6.75 -10.55 -3.76
C PRO A 80 -7.72 -11.60 -3.19
N GLU A 81 -7.56 -12.87 -3.57
CA GLU A 81 -8.33 -14.02 -3.06
C GLU A 81 -8.02 -14.35 -1.58
N ASP A 82 -6.80 -14.09 -1.12
CA ASP A 82 -6.34 -14.32 0.26
C ASP A 82 -6.50 -13.08 1.17
N ARG A 83 -6.72 -11.89 0.61
CA ARG A 83 -6.99 -10.65 1.39
C ARG A 83 -8.25 -10.73 2.25
N HIS A 84 -9.12 -11.71 2.01
CA HIS A 84 -10.36 -11.96 2.75
C HIS A 84 -10.40 -13.31 3.49
N GLY A 85 -9.23 -13.88 3.85
CA GLY A 85 -9.14 -15.09 4.67
C GLY A 85 -9.32 -14.90 6.18
N GLY A 86 -9.77 -13.72 6.64
CA GLY A 86 -9.89 -13.36 8.05
C GLY A 86 -11.31 -13.43 8.62
N GLN A 87 -11.78 -14.66 8.90
CA GLN A 87 -12.73 -14.99 9.97
C GLN A 87 -14.25 -14.78 9.73
N GLU A 88 -14.88 -15.74 9.03
CA GLU A 88 -16.24 -16.17 9.37
C GLU A 88 -16.11 -17.34 10.35
N GLY A 89 -16.50 -17.11 11.61
CA GLY A 89 -16.64 -18.14 12.64
C GLY A 89 -17.97 -18.89 12.57
#